data_AF-A4IA67-F1
#
_entry.id   AF-A4IA67-F1
#
_cell.length_a   1.000
_cell.length_b   1.000
_cell.length_c   1.000
_cell.angle_alpha   90.00
_cell.angle_beta   90.00
_cell.angle_gamma   90.00
#
_symmetry.space_group_name_H-M   'P 1'
#
loop_
_entity.id
_entity.type
_entity.pdbx_description
1 polymer ?
#
loop_
_entity_poly.entity_id
_entity_poly.type
_entity_poly.pdbx_seq_one_letter_code
_entity_poly.pdbx_strand_id
1 'polypeptide(L)'
;MSSMHSPAHDSCTSLSTGDDSHHYQRQQREDDEERWDITVSFSCGGWFQMYFFGAAYALVDSGVLQRWYCEGKRVRFTGVSAGALAATCLASGQYDILSVKQFASAAAEDYRSSVFHCFRVGKYLTAAIDNFGTNLRAVDTDPRMRQVLMSGSLEVGVTVLPKLKSRLISSFSSYAAIRETLLASCCLMPLVGMPFKMESTGEWCADGGISNFTPRIEEENTISVSGMYFQDASVRPRVFVPSWWALHPPNAQKYNNLFWMGYNDMIDYLVSVGHLSVADGNRLLKQEVDFRIHDSYLEVAFTFFMELMMLMYIRPVVIIFVYVELAISMIWWAAKGILTWDGASFRNLYDGFRNTISLRTLGRLIFGSKISSNEERLSRQSRVFRVFQPVVLGGSKKTGRKCWGSSSAVLLERVPTLSPNARRAAPTSLSK
;
A
#
# COMPACT_ATOMS: atom_id res chain seq x y z
N MET A 1 19.61 -0.42 -69.52
CA MET A 1 19.38 -1.35 -70.66
C MET A 1 19.78 -2.73 -70.16
N SER A 2 18.78 -3.54 -69.77
CA SER A 2 18.33 -4.74 -70.50
C SER A 2 19.41 -5.84 -70.48
N SER A 3 19.18 -7.05 -70.01
CA SER A 3 17.98 -7.88 -70.06
C SER A 3 18.19 -9.18 -69.25
N MET A 4 17.11 -9.95 -69.10
CA MET A 4 17.08 -11.42 -68.87
C MET A 4 17.33 -11.87 -67.42
N HIS A 5 16.52 -12.71 -66.76
CA HIS A 5 15.51 -13.68 -67.21
C HIS A 5 14.55 -13.98 -66.03
N SER A 6 13.34 -14.39 -66.36
CA SER A 6 12.33 -15.10 -65.54
C SER A 6 11.85 -16.31 -66.37
N PRO A 7 10.98 -17.23 -65.90
CA PRO A 7 10.81 -17.85 -64.58
C PRO A 7 10.58 -19.39 -64.65
N ALA A 8 10.22 -19.99 -63.50
CA ALA A 8 9.38 -21.18 -63.28
C ALA A 8 9.94 -22.60 -63.55
N HIS A 9 9.99 -23.44 -62.50
CA HIS A 9 9.37 -24.77 -62.45
C HIS A 9 9.50 -25.38 -61.02
N ASP A 10 8.35 -25.83 -60.51
CA ASP A 10 8.06 -27.02 -59.69
C ASP A 10 9.05 -27.51 -58.62
N SER A 11 8.56 -27.71 -57.40
CA SER A 11 8.10 -29.04 -56.91
C SER A 11 8.21 -29.20 -55.38
N CYS A 12 7.08 -29.63 -54.80
CA CYS A 12 6.90 -30.62 -53.74
C CYS A 12 7.64 -30.54 -52.38
N THR A 13 6.80 -30.37 -51.35
CA THR A 13 6.74 -31.18 -50.10
C THR A 13 7.95 -31.23 -49.15
N SER A 14 7.79 -30.60 -47.99
CA SER A 14 7.72 -31.33 -46.71
C SER A 14 7.23 -30.41 -45.58
N LEU A 15 6.18 -30.84 -44.86
CA LEU A 15 5.75 -30.25 -43.61
C LEU A 15 6.75 -30.63 -42.50
N SER A 16 7.29 -29.64 -41.79
CA SER A 16 7.78 -29.85 -40.41
C SER A 16 7.18 -28.79 -39.49
N THR A 17 6.17 -29.21 -38.74
CA THR A 17 5.72 -28.59 -37.49
C THR A 17 6.87 -28.65 -36.48
N GLY A 18 7.46 -27.53 -36.09
CA GLY A 18 8.62 -27.58 -35.17
C GLY A 18 9.13 -26.29 -34.52
N ASP A 19 8.56 -25.10 -34.76
CA ASP A 19 9.21 -23.84 -34.29
C ASP A 19 8.37 -22.93 -33.37
N ASP A 20 7.10 -23.28 -33.07
CA ASP A 20 6.28 -22.48 -32.14
C ASP A 20 6.61 -22.73 -30.66
N SER A 21 7.24 -23.88 -30.33
CA SER A 21 7.61 -24.23 -28.96
C SER A 21 8.77 -23.40 -28.41
N HIS A 22 9.68 -22.93 -29.27
CA HIS A 22 10.81 -22.11 -28.84
C HIS A 22 10.39 -20.66 -28.53
N HIS A 23 9.42 -20.11 -29.26
CA HIS A 23 8.88 -18.78 -28.97
C HIS A 23 8.05 -18.77 -27.69
N TYR A 24 7.24 -19.82 -27.45
CA TYR A 24 6.49 -19.98 -26.20
C TYR A 24 7.39 -20.19 -24.98
N GLN A 25 8.47 -20.98 -25.10
CA GLN A 25 9.43 -21.16 -24.02
C GLN A 25 10.26 -19.91 -23.72
N ARG A 26 10.52 -19.06 -24.72
CA ARG A 26 11.23 -17.79 -24.53
C ARG A 26 10.35 -16.74 -23.86
N GLN A 27 9.08 -16.63 -24.25
CA GLN A 27 8.10 -15.79 -23.56
C GLN A 27 7.79 -16.30 -22.15
N GLN A 28 7.67 -17.62 -21.93
CA GLN A 28 7.55 -18.15 -20.57
C GLN A 28 8.80 -17.89 -19.73
N ARG A 29 10.01 -17.93 -20.32
CA ARG A 29 11.23 -17.52 -19.62
C ARG A 29 11.26 -16.02 -19.30
N GLU A 30 10.81 -15.16 -20.21
CA GLU A 30 10.75 -13.71 -19.99
C GLU A 30 9.67 -13.34 -18.96
N ASP A 31 8.52 -14.04 -18.97
CA ASP A 31 7.45 -13.90 -17.98
C ASP A 31 7.87 -14.48 -16.60
N ASP A 32 8.64 -15.58 -16.57
CA ASP A 32 9.22 -16.14 -15.34
C ASP A 32 10.39 -15.27 -14.81
N GLU A 33 11.13 -14.59 -15.69
CA GLU A 33 12.22 -13.66 -15.32
C GLU A 33 11.70 -12.37 -14.67
N GLU A 34 10.43 -11.98 -14.86
CA GLU A 34 9.83 -10.81 -14.21
C GLU A 34 9.16 -11.10 -12.86
N ARG A 35 8.98 -12.37 -12.47
CA ARG A 35 8.27 -12.70 -11.23
C ARG A 35 9.15 -12.44 -10.00
N TRP A 36 8.63 -11.64 -9.07
CA TRP A 36 9.26 -11.43 -7.76
C TRP A 36 8.99 -12.62 -6.84
N ASP A 37 10.03 -13.14 -6.19
CA ASP A 37 9.90 -14.23 -5.23
C ASP A 37 9.08 -13.79 -4.01
N ILE A 38 9.32 -12.57 -3.53
CA ILE A 38 8.67 -12.01 -2.34
C ILE A 38 8.38 -10.53 -2.57
N THR A 39 7.15 -10.12 -2.27
CA THR A 39 6.77 -8.71 -2.22
C THR A 39 6.35 -8.35 -0.80
N VAL A 40 6.93 -7.30 -0.22
CA VAL A 40 6.49 -6.73 1.06
C VAL A 40 5.76 -5.43 0.76
N SER A 41 4.46 -5.39 1.02
CA SER A 41 3.60 -4.25 0.71
C SER A 41 3.15 -3.52 1.95
N PHE A 42 3.49 -2.24 2.08
CA PHE A 42 3.04 -1.38 3.16
C PHE A 42 1.89 -0.46 2.73
N SER A 43 0.79 -0.50 3.47
CA SER A 43 -0.38 0.35 3.23
C SER A 43 -0.10 1.83 3.44
N CYS A 44 -1.01 2.68 2.95
CA CYS A 44 -1.20 4.02 3.47
C CYS A 44 -1.53 3.98 4.98
N GLY A 45 -1.17 5.01 5.73
CA GLY A 45 -1.39 4.99 7.19
C GLY A 45 -1.11 6.27 7.97
N GLY A 46 -0.58 7.34 7.37
CA GLY A 46 -0.20 8.55 8.12
C GLY A 46 0.69 8.21 9.33
N TRP A 47 0.27 8.56 10.55
CA TRP A 47 1.06 8.23 11.75
C TRP A 47 1.11 6.73 12.08
N PHE A 48 0.31 5.87 11.44
CA PHE A 48 0.56 4.42 11.46
C PHE A 48 1.91 4.04 10.82
N GLN A 49 2.67 4.98 10.24
CA GLN A 49 4.07 4.76 9.88
C GLN A 49 4.89 4.09 10.99
N MET A 50 4.59 4.38 12.26
CA MET A 50 5.34 3.79 13.37
C MET A 50 5.13 2.28 13.48
N TYR A 51 3.91 1.81 13.19
CA TYR A 51 3.61 0.39 13.04
C TYR A 51 4.41 -0.23 11.89
N PHE A 52 4.47 0.45 10.74
CA PHE A 52 5.20 0.01 9.56
C PHE A 52 6.70 -0.08 9.81
N PHE A 53 7.30 0.90 10.50
CA PHE A 53 8.69 0.86 10.91
C PHE A 53 8.97 -0.30 11.87
N GLY A 54 8.05 -0.60 12.80
CA GLY A 54 8.14 -1.80 13.63
C GLY A 54 8.21 -3.09 12.81
N ALA A 55 7.31 -3.24 11.85
CA ALA A 55 7.29 -4.40 10.94
C ALA A 55 8.55 -4.47 10.06
N ALA A 56 9.03 -3.34 9.53
CA ALA A 56 10.28 -3.27 8.78
C ALA A 56 11.48 -3.66 9.66
N TYR A 57 11.53 -3.18 10.91
CA TYR A 57 12.57 -3.53 11.86
C TYR A 57 12.58 -5.03 12.16
N ALA A 58 11.42 -5.67 12.31
CA ALA A 58 11.34 -7.12 12.50
C ALA A 58 11.92 -7.92 11.32
N LEU A 59 11.71 -7.49 10.08
CA LEU A 59 12.30 -8.17 8.90
C LEU A 59 13.84 -8.11 8.90
N VAL A 60 14.40 -6.99 9.35
CA VAL A 60 15.85 -6.78 9.47
C VAL A 60 16.42 -7.55 10.67
N ASP A 61 15.88 -7.30 11.86
CA ASP A 61 16.36 -7.82 13.15
C ASP A 61 16.25 -9.36 13.23
N SER A 62 15.24 -9.95 12.59
CA SER A 62 15.09 -11.41 12.52
C SER A 62 16.09 -12.11 11.59
N GLY A 63 16.82 -11.36 10.77
CA GLY A 63 17.72 -11.90 9.74
C GLY A 63 17.01 -12.56 8.56
N VAL A 64 15.67 -12.57 8.52
CA VAL A 64 14.89 -13.16 7.42
C VAL A 64 15.18 -12.46 6.11
N LEU A 65 15.25 -11.12 6.11
CA LEU A 65 15.56 -10.36 4.92
C LEU A 65 16.95 -10.72 4.36
N GLN A 66 17.96 -10.80 5.23
CA GLN A 66 19.31 -11.20 4.83
C GLN A 66 19.32 -12.63 4.29
N ARG A 67 18.55 -13.54 4.91
CA ARG A 67 18.43 -14.92 4.45
C ARG A 67 17.83 -15.01 3.04
N TRP A 68 16.77 -14.26 2.75
CA TRP A 68 16.19 -14.21 1.41
C TRP A 68 17.20 -13.76 0.36
N TYR A 69 17.99 -12.72 0.65
CA TYR A 69 19.06 -12.30 -0.26
C TYR A 69 20.16 -13.36 -0.42
N CYS A 70 20.56 -14.04 0.66
CA CYS A 70 21.54 -15.14 0.58
C CYS A 70 21.01 -16.35 -0.21
N GLU A 71 19.71 -16.61 -0.17
CA GLU A 71 19.02 -17.63 -0.97
C GLU A 71 18.85 -17.23 -2.44
N GLY A 72 19.31 -16.03 -2.84
CA GLY A 72 19.18 -15.52 -4.21
C GLY A 72 17.77 -15.02 -4.55
N LYS A 73 16.89 -14.85 -3.57
CA LYS A 73 15.52 -14.39 -3.80
C LYS A 73 15.49 -12.91 -4.18
N ARG A 74 14.66 -12.60 -5.17
CA ARG A 74 14.30 -11.23 -5.55
C ARG A 74 13.21 -10.72 -4.63
N VAL A 75 13.58 -9.75 -3.80
CA VAL A 75 12.65 -9.09 -2.87
C VAL A 75 12.26 -7.72 -3.40
N ARG A 76 10.96 -7.45 -3.46
CA ARG A 76 10.41 -6.15 -3.79
C ARG A 76 9.71 -5.53 -2.59
N PHE A 77 9.95 -4.26 -2.36
CA PHE A 77 9.25 -3.45 -1.37
C PHE A 77 8.33 -2.47 -2.09
N THR A 78 7.06 -2.49 -1.72
CA THR A 78 6.06 -1.60 -2.32
C THR A 78 5.32 -0.86 -1.22
N GLY A 79 4.99 0.41 -1.43
CA GLY A 79 4.32 1.18 -0.41
C GLY A 79 3.63 2.43 -0.92
N VAL A 80 2.70 2.91 -0.11
CA VAL A 80 1.93 4.14 -0.39
C VAL A 80 1.98 5.05 0.85
N SER A 81 2.21 6.34 0.63
CA SER A 81 2.24 7.35 1.70
C SER A 81 3.22 6.94 2.81
N ALA A 82 2.79 6.94 4.07
CA ALA A 82 3.53 6.39 5.21
C ALA A 82 4.19 5.02 4.94
N GLY A 83 3.52 4.11 4.22
CA GLY A 83 4.07 2.81 3.87
C GLY A 83 5.22 2.88 2.86
N ALA A 84 5.22 3.88 1.97
CA ALA A 84 6.31 4.09 1.02
C ALA A 84 7.62 4.45 1.74
N LEU A 85 7.55 5.13 2.89
CA LEU A 85 8.72 5.43 3.72
C LEU A 85 9.35 4.15 4.27
N ALA A 86 8.55 3.24 4.82
CA ALA A 86 9.03 1.95 5.32
C ALA A 86 9.60 1.07 4.21
N ALA A 87 8.90 1.00 3.05
CA ALA A 87 9.38 0.28 1.87
C ALA A 87 10.74 0.82 1.39
N THR A 88 10.89 2.15 1.40
CA THR A 88 12.13 2.82 0.99
C THR A 88 13.29 2.55 1.95
N CYS A 89 13.05 2.53 3.26
CA CYS A 89 14.09 2.15 4.23
C CYS A 89 14.65 0.76 3.92
N LEU A 90 13.77 -0.22 3.66
CA LEU A 90 14.19 -1.58 3.34
C LEU A 90 14.90 -1.69 1.99
N ALA A 91 14.35 -1.07 0.94
CA ALA A 91 14.92 -1.13 -0.41
C ALA A 91 16.29 -0.44 -0.51
N SER A 92 16.50 0.64 0.24
CA SER A 92 17.77 1.39 0.27
C SER A 92 18.80 0.83 1.22
N GLY A 93 18.47 -0.20 2.00
CA GLY A 93 19.35 -0.72 3.04
C GLY A 93 19.52 0.22 4.23
N GLN A 94 18.62 1.20 4.43
CA GLN A 94 18.61 2.02 5.63
C GLN A 94 18.02 1.23 6.80
N TYR A 95 18.89 0.44 7.43
CA TYR A 95 18.52 -0.50 8.49
C TYR A 95 18.58 0.10 9.89
N ASP A 96 19.01 1.35 10.06
CA ASP A 96 18.90 2.07 11.33
C ASP A 96 17.46 2.57 11.59
N ILE A 97 16.54 1.62 11.68
CA ILE A 97 15.11 1.88 11.89
C ILE A 97 14.85 2.45 13.30
N LEU A 98 15.73 2.19 14.27
CA LEU A 98 15.61 2.74 15.62
C LEU A 98 15.85 4.26 15.64
N SER A 99 16.83 4.77 14.88
CA SER A 99 16.99 6.22 14.73
C SER A 99 15.81 6.86 13.98
N VAL A 100 15.27 6.18 12.96
CA VAL A 100 14.04 6.63 12.26
C VAL A 100 12.86 6.71 13.23
N LYS A 101 12.68 5.70 14.09
CA LYS A 101 11.68 5.67 15.16
C LYS A 101 11.88 6.86 16.11
N GLN A 102 13.09 7.11 16.60
CA GLN A 102 13.36 8.21 17.52
C GLN A 102 13.00 9.57 16.91
N PHE A 103 13.40 9.81 15.65
CA PHE A 103 13.02 11.02 14.94
C PHE A 103 11.50 11.14 14.77
N ALA A 104 10.83 10.06 14.37
CA ALA A 104 9.39 10.04 14.20
C ALA A 104 8.64 10.31 15.51
N SER A 105 9.15 9.82 16.65
CA SER A 105 8.61 10.11 17.97
C SER A 105 8.76 11.58 18.34
N ALA A 106 9.94 12.18 18.12
CA ALA A 106 10.15 13.60 18.35
C ALA A 106 9.24 14.48 17.46
N ALA A 107 9.05 14.10 16.20
CA ALA A 107 8.12 14.78 15.30
C ALA A 107 6.65 14.65 15.76
N ALA A 108 6.25 13.49 16.30
CA ALA A 108 4.93 13.29 16.86
C ALA A 108 4.70 14.12 18.13
N GLU A 109 5.72 14.24 19.00
CA GLU A 109 5.67 15.11 20.18
C GLU A 109 5.56 16.59 19.80
N ASP A 110 6.39 17.07 18.85
CA ASP A 110 6.27 18.44 18.35
C ASP A 110 4.89 18.68 17.72
N TYR A 111 4.38 17.75 16.91
CA TYR A 111 3.04 17.84 16.33
C TYR A 111 1.96 18.01 17.40
N ARG A 112 2.05 17.24 18.50
CA ARG A 112 1.06 17.28 19.60
C ARG A 112 1.17 18.52 20.47
N SER A 113 2.30 19.22 20.45
CA SER A 113 2.52 20.41 21.29
C SER A 113 1.63 21.60 20.90
N SER A 114 1.06 21.61 19.68
CA SER A 114 0.16 22.67 19.23
C SER A 114 -0.75 22.20 18.09
N VAL A 115 -2.03 22.57 18.14
CA VAL A 115 -2.98 22.30 17.05
C VAL A 115 -2.58 22.93 15.72
N PHE A 116 -1.79 24.01 15.73
CA PHE A 116 -1.28 24.67 14.52
C PHE A 116 -0.12 23.92 13.86
N HIS A 117 0.46 22.93 14.54
CA HIS A 117 1.53 22.10 13.97
C HIS A 117 1.00 21.04 13.01
N CYS A 118 -0.32 20.96 12.80
CA CYS A 118 -0.91 20.13 11.75
C CYS A 118 -0.39 20.46 10.34
N PHE A 119 0.02 21.71 10.09
CA PHE A 119 0.62 22.15 8.83
C PHE A 119 2.15 21.95 8.75
N ARG A 120 2.78 21.36 9.78
CA ARG A 120 4.22 21.07 9.80
C ARG A 120 4.57 19.69 9.24
N VAL A 121 3.58 18.84 8.93
CA VAL A 121 3.83 17.45 8.50
C VAL A 121 4.73 17.38 7.27
N GLY A 122 4.55 18.29 6.28
CA GLY A 122 5.44 18.38 5.13
C GLY A 122 6.90 18.72 5.49
N LYS A 123 7.11 19.53 6.54
CA LYS A 123 8.45 19.84 7.05
C LYS A 123 9.09 18.62 7.73
N TYR A 124 8.33 17.89 8.55
CA TYR A 124 8.82 16.65 9.16
C TYR A 124 9.18 15.60 8.11
N LEU A 125 8.35 15.44 7.09
CA LEU A 125 8.60 14.53 5.97
C LEU A 125 9.90 14.89 5.24
N THR A 126 10.06 16.17 4.89
CA THR A 126 11.27 16.66 4.22
C THR A 126 12.51 16.41 5.07
N ALA A 127 12.46 16.78 6.35
CA ALA A 127 13.56 16.55 7.28
C ALA A 127 13.86 15.07 7.48
N ALA A 128 12.86 14.19 7.50
CA ALA A 128 13.06 12.74 7.57
C ALA A 128 13.81 12.20 6.34
N ILE A 129 13.38 12.60 5.14
CA ILE A 129 14.03 12.18 3.89
C ILE A 129 15.47 12.72 3.82
N ASP A 130 15.71 13.94 4.30
CA ASP A 130 17.05 14.53 4.28
C ASP A 130 17.98 13.87 5.31
N ASN A 131 17.49 13.56 6.51
CA ASN A 131 18.28 12.93 7.60
C ASN A 131 18.56 11.44 7.37
N PHE A 132 17.60 10.69 6.83
CA PHE A 132 17.71 9.23 6.67
C PHE A 132 17.94 8.80 5.22
N GLY A 133 18.00 9.74 4.29
CA GLY A 133 18.22 9.48 2.88
C GLY A 133 19.68 9.26 2.48
N THR A 134 20.64 9.17 3.40
CA THR A 134 22.07 8.99 3.05
C THR A 134 22.30 7.79 2.14
N ASN A 135 21.68 6.63 2.44
CA ASN A 135 21.78 5.45 1.58
C ASN A 135 21.05 5.64 0.25
N LEU A 136 19.98 6.44 0.22
CA LEU A 136 19.30 6.80 -1.02
C LEU A 136 20.16 7.71 -1.90
N ARG A 137 20.96 8.60 -1.31
CA ARG A 137 21.90 9.45 -2.06
C ARG A 137 22.99 8.63 -2.74
N ALA A 138 23.29 7.43 -2.24
CA ALA A 138 24.21 6.51 -2.91
C ALA A 138 23.71 6.10 -4.31
N VAL A 139 22.41 6.21 -4.63
CA VAL A 139 21.89 5.99 -6.00
C VAL A 139 22.58 6.90 -7.02
N ASP A 140 23.01 8.09 -6.62
CA ASP A 140 23.66 9.04 -7.53
C ASP A 140 25.14 8.69 -7.78
N THR A 141 25.78 7.90 -6.90
CA THR A 141 27.23 7.62 -6.95
C THR A 141 27.58 6.14 -7.10
N ASP A 142 26.77 5.22 -6.57
CA ASP A 142 26.97 3.77 -6.60
C ASP A 142 26.12 3.11 -7.71
N PRO A 143 26.76 2.59 -8.79
CA PRO A 143 26.07 1.90 -9.88
C PRO A 143 25.26 0.68 -9.41
N ARG A 144 25.70 -0.02 -8.35
CA ARG A 144 25.00 -1.20 -7.83
C ARG A 144 23.68 -0.80 -7.19
N MET A 145 23.70 0.21 -6.31
CA MET A 145 22.49 0.76 -5.71
C MET A 145 21.51 1.28 -6.77
N ARG A 146 22.02 1.99 -7.79
CA ARG A 146 21.21 2.44 -8.93
C ARG A 146 20.59 1.27 -9.68
N GLN A 147 21.35 0.23 -10.00
CA GLN A 147 20.84 -0.96 -10.68
C GLN A 147 19.74 -1.64 -9.86
N VAL A 148 19.92 -1.76 -8.54
CA VAL A 148 18.90 -2.33 -7.65
C VAL A 148 17.60 -1.52 -7.71
N LEU A 149 17.65 -0.20 -7.56
CA LEU A 149 16.42 0.62 -7.56
C LEU A 149 15.81 0.84 -8.95
N MET A 150 16.57 0.68 -10.02
CA MET A 150 16.04 0.63 -11.39
C MET A 150 15.40 -0.72 -11.73
N SER A 151 15.74 -1.79 -11.00
CA SER A 151 15.21 -3.14 -11.26
C SER A 151 13.76 -3.36 -10.84
N GLY A 152 13.11 -2.39 -10.19
CA GLY A 152 11.77 -2.55 -9.63
C GLY A 152 11.72 -3.00 -8.16
N SER A 153 12.88 -3.06 -7.47
CA SER A 153 12.94 -3.51 -6.06
C SER A 153 12.22 -2.58 -5.09
N LEU A 154 12.01 -1.32 -5.48
CA LEU A 154 11.18 -0.35 -4.78
C LEU A 154 10.02 0.07 -5.68
N GLU A 155 8.79 0.01 -5.17
CA GLU A 155 7.61 0.59 -5.81
C GLU A 155 6.96 1.61 -4.86
N VAL A 156 6.74 2.83 -5.36
CA VAL A 156 6.04 3.88 -4.60
C VAL A 156 4.76 4.24 -5.32
N GLY A 157 3.63 4.13 -4.62
CA GLY A 157 2.32 4.46 -5.17
C GLY A 157 1.95 5.92 -5.01
N VAL A 158 1.48 6.51 -6.10
CA VAL A 158 0.97 7.88 -6.17
C VAL A 158 -0.41 7.90 -6.82
N THR A 159 -1.16 8.98 -6.59
CA THR A 159 -2.43 9.23 -7.27
C THR A 159 -2.23 10.27 -8.36
N VAL A 160 -2.38 9.86 -9.62
CA VAL A 160 -2.26 10.74 -10.79
C VAL A 160 -3.55 11.52 -11.02
N LEU A 161 -3.44 12.84 -11.03
CA LEU A 161 -4.49 13.82 -11.27
C LEU A 161 -4.54 14.27 -12.74
N PRO A 162 -5.71 14.72 -13.24
CA PRO A 162 -7.01 14.79 -12.54
C PRO A 162 -7.75 13.44 -12.51
N LYS A 163 -7.16 12.37 -13.08
CA LYS A 163 -7.86 11.10 -13.29
C LYS A 163 -8.02 10.24 -12.02
N LEU A 164 -7.43 10.62 -10.89
CA LEU A 164 -7.40 9.83 -9.66
C LEU A 164 -6.97 8.38 -9.93
N LYS A 165 -5.98 8.19 -10.80
CA LYS A 165 -5.47 6.87 -11.17
C LYS A 165 -4.33 6.50 -10.24
N SER A 166 -4.36 5.27 -9.73
CA SER A 166 -3.21 4.71 -9.04
C SER A 166 -2.09 4.47 -10.05
N ARG A 167 -0.89 4.96 -9.72
CA ARG A 167 0.35 4.71 -10.46
C ARG A 167 1.40 4.24 -9.47
N LEU A 168 2.05 3.12 -9.79
CA LEU A 168 3.23 2.65 -9.07
C LEU A 168 4.45 3.08 -9.87
N ILE A 169 5.32 3.86 -9.24
CA ILE A 169 6.62 4.23 -9.80
C ILE A 169 7.64 3.25 -9.24
N SER A 170 8.29 2.50 -10.14
CA SER A 170 9.13 1.35 -9.79
C SER A 170 10.59 1.47 -10.21
N SER A 171 10.95 2.48 -11.01
CA SER A 171 12.31 2.65 -11.54
C SER A 171 12.84 4.02 -11.15
N PHE A 172 13.93 4.02 -10.39
CA PHE A 172 14.53 5.23 -9.86
C PHE A 172 16.00 5.36 -10.27
N SER A 173 16.32 6.37 -11.07
CA SER A 173 17.67 6.62 -11.58
C SER A 173 18.50 7.57 -10.70
N SER A 174 17.85 8.35 -9.83
CA SER A 174 18.50 9.35 -8.98
C SER A 174 17.78 9.53 -7.64
N TYR A 175 18.50 10.06 -6.65
CA TYR A 175 17.93 10.47 -5.37
C TYR A 175 16.81 11.51 -5.55
N ALA A 176 16.97 12.45 -6.48
CA ALA A 176 15.98 13.48 -6.76
C ALA A 176 14.63 12.88 -7.18
N ALA A 177 14.64 11.86 -8.06
CA ALA A 177 13.43 11.18 -8.51
C ALA A 177 12.73 10.43 -7.35
N ILE A 178 13.50 9.79 -6.47
CA ILE A 178 12.96 9.09 -5.29
C ILE A 178 12.34 10.09 -4.32
N ARG A 179 13.08 11.15 -3.98
CA ARG A 179 12.63 12.21 -3.05
C ARG A 179 11.34 12.85 -3.56
N GLU A 180 11.29 13.24 -4.83
CA GLU A 180 10.08 13.77 -5.46
C GLU A 180 8.90 12.81 -5.36
N THR A 181 9.13 11.53 -5.68
CA THR A 181 8.09 10.51 -5.65
C THR A 181 7.55 10.26 -4.24
N LEU A 182 8.41 10.27 -3.21
CA LEU A 182 8.00 10.15 -1.81
C LEU A 182 7.17 11.36 -1.37
N LEU A 183 7.61 12.57 -1.73
CA LEU A 183 6.84 13.79 -1.45
C LEU A 183 5.45 13.72 -2.10
N ALA A 184 5.35 13.24 -3.34
CA ALA A 184 4.07 13.06 -4.01
C ALA A 184 3.20 11.98 -3.32
N SER A 185 3.79 10.84 -2.99
CA SER A 185 3.11 9.70 -2.35
C SER A 185 2.55 10.03 -0.97
N CYS A 186 3.21 10.91 -0.22
CA CYS A 186 2.79 11.37 1.11
C CYS A 186 2.00 12.69 1.08
N CYS A 187 1.69 13.27 -0.08
CA CYS A 187 1.04 14.58 -0.19
C CYS A 187 -0.46 14.50 0.13
N LEU A 188 -0.80 14.32 1.42
CA LEU A 188 -2.16 14.36 1.92
C LEU A 188 -2.64 15.81 1.98
N MET A 189 -3.43 16.21 0.99
CA MET A 189 -3.97 17.57 0.88
C MET A 189 -5.04 17.86 1.95
N PRO A 190 -5.03 19.04 2.61
CA PRO A 190 -4.00 20.10 2.60
C PRO A 190 -2.96 19.97 3.74
N LEU A 191 -2.94 18.86 4.47
CA LEU A 191 -2.15 18.69 5.70
C LEU A 191 -0.64 18.65 5.46
N VAL A 192 -0.20 17.94 4.41
CA VAL A 192 1.23 17.77 4.08
C VAL A 192 1.67 18.80 3.03
N GLY A 193 0.77 19.15 2.12
CA GLY A 193 1.03 20.07 1.02
C GLY A 193 -0.10 20.08 0.00
N MET A 194 0.15 20.68 -1.15
CA MET A 194 -0.75 20.65 -2.30
C MET A 194 -0.21 19.66 -3.35
N PRO A 195 -1.10 19.04 -4.16
CA PRO A 195 -0.67 18.26 -5.32
C PRO A 195 0.27 19.09 -6.20
N PHE A 196 1.25 18.44 -6.81
CA PHE A 196 2.24 19.10 -7.67
C PHE A 196 2.55 18.25 -8.89
N LYS A 197 3.10 18.89 -9.93
CA LYS A 197 3.54 18.20 -11.14
C LYS A 197 4.93 17.63 -10.91
N MET A 198 5.07 16.31 -10.99
CA MET A 198 6.37 15.64 -10.89
C MET A 198 7.19 15.87 -12.16
N GLU A 199 8.45 16.27 -12.02
CA GLU A 199 9.41 16.44 -13.09
C GLU A 199 9.74 15.08 -13.75
N SER A 200 9.86 14.03 -12.94
CA SER A 200 10.22 12.68 -13.39
C SER A 200 9.20 12.03 -14.33
N THR A 201 7.90 12.31 -14.16
CA THR A 201 6.82 11.71 -14.97
C THR A 201 6.05 12.71 -15.81
N GLY A 202 6.17 14.01 -15.52
CA GLY A 202 5.37 15.07 -16.13
C GLY A 202 3.90 15.09 -15.68
N GLU A 203 3.53 14.33 -14.65
CA GLU A 203 2.15 14.18 -14.19
C GLU A 203 1.88 14.96 -12.90
N TRP A 204 0.66 15.44 -12.74
CA TRP A 204 0.19 15.96 -11.46
C TRP A 204 -0.11 14.81 -10.51
N CYS A 205 0.48 14.83 -9.32
CA CYS A 205 0.37 13.74 -8.36
C CYS A 205 -0.03 14.23 -6.96
N ALA A 206 -0.70 13.36 -6.23
CA ALA A 206 -1.07 13.51 -4.82
C ALA A 206 -0.88 12.16 -4.09
N ASP A 207 -1.23 12.13 -2.79
CA ASP A 207 -1.08 10.94 -1.95
C ASP A 207 -1.67 9.69 -2.62
N GLY A 208 -0.89 8.60 -2.67
CA GLY A 208 -1.29 7.36 -3.33
C GLY A 208 -2.50 6.68 -2.68
N GLY A 209 -2.74 6.93 -1.40
CA GLY A 209 -3.84 6.36 -0.61
C GLY A 209 -5.22 6.82 -1.10
N ILE A 210 -5.28 7.91 -1.88
CA ILE A 210 -6.50 8.39 -2.54
C ILE A 210 -6.95 7.43 -3.66
N SER A 211 -6.05 6.65 -4.26
CA SER A 211 -6.38 5.77 -5.38
C SER A 211 -6.11 4.29 -5.12
N ASN A 212 -5.15 3.96 -4.27
CA ASN A 212 -4.88 2.59 -3.85
C ASN A 212 -4.27 2.58 -2.45
N PHE A 213 -4.97 1.99 -1.50
CA PHE A 213 -4.56 2.02 -0.10
C PHE A 213 -3.46 1.02 0.22
N THR A 214 -3.45 -0.14 -0.43
CA THR A 214 -2.41 -1.17 -0.27
C THR A 214 -2.05 -1.75 -1.63
N PRO A 215 -0.91 -1.38 -2.20
CA PRO A 215 -0.51 -1.86 -3.51
C PRO A 215 -0.24 -3.36 -3.50
N ARG A 216 -0.41 -4.05 -4.63
CA ARG A 216 -0.06 -5.47 -4.81
C ARG A 216 -0.68 -6.48 -3.81
N ILE A 217 -1.69 -6.09 -3.02
CA ILE A 217 -2.29 -6.95 -1.98
C ILE A 217 -2.86 -8.26 -2.54
N GLU A 218 -3.24 -8.29 -3.82
CA GLU A 218 -3.82 -9.46 -4.50
C GLU A 218 -2.77 -10.43 -5.07
N GLU A 219 -1.48 -10.05 -5.14
CA GLU A 219 -0.40 -10.91 -5.67
C GLU A 219 0.04 -12.00 -4.70
N GLU A 220 0.08 -13.26 -5.14
CA GLU A 220 0.23 -14.48 -4.30
C GLU A 220 1.36 -14.42 -3.28
N ASN A 221 2.53 -13.90 -3.66
CA ASN A 221 3.73 -13.83 -2.83
C ASN A 221 3.88 -12.50 -2.06
N THR A 222 2.76 -11.80 -1.83
CA THR A 222 2.75 -10.51 -1.11
C THR A 222 2.49 -10.68 0.38
N ILE A 223 3.45 -10.23 1.19
CA ILE A 223 3.30 -9.94 2.61
C ILE A 223 2.77 -8.50 2.73
N SER A 224 1.46 -8.34 2.91
CA SER A 224 0.85 -7.02 3.09
C SER A 224 0.82 -6.61 4.56
N VAL A 225 1.23 -5.39 4.87
CA VAL A 225 1.28 -4.81 6.21
C VAL A 225 0.36 -3.60 6.27
N SER A 226 -0.66 -3.64 7.13
CA SER A 226 -1.62 -2.54 7.30
C SER A 226 -1.91 -2.25 8.76
N GLY A 227 -1.82 -0.98 9.16
CA GLY A 227 -2.31 -0.52 10.46
C GLY A 227 -3.84 -0.33 10.48
N MET A 228 -4.49 -0.45 9.33
CA MET A 228 -5.90 -0.18 9.13
C MET A 228 -6.73 -1.46 9.04
N TYR A 229 -7.95 -1.44 9.57
CA TYR A 229 -8.80 -2.65 9.68
C TYR A 229 -9.71 -2.91 8.47
N PHE A 230 -9.69 -2.05 7.45
CA PHE A 230 -10.59 -2.17 6.29
C PHE A 230 -10.01 -3.00 5.14
N GLN A 231 -8.82 -3.59 5.31
CA GLN A 231 -8.22 -4.54 4.38
C GLN A 231 -7.75 -5.79 5.13
N ASP A 232 -7.88 -6.94 4.48
CA ASP A 232 -7.40 -8.23 5.02
C ASP A 232 -5.91 -8.40 4.73
N ALA A 233 -5.10 -7.64 5.47
CA ALA A 233 -3.65 -7.67 5.33
C ALA A 233 -3.04 -8.83 6.14
N SER A 234 -2.01 -9.47 5.57
CA SER A 234 -1.18 -10.49 6.21
C SER A 234 -0.71 -10.11 7.63
N VAL A 235 -0.22 -8.87 7.79
CA VAL A 235 0.25 -8.31 9.06
C VAL A 235 -0.61 -7.10 9.41
N ARG A 236 -1.29 -7.18 10.56
CA ARG A 236 -2.22 -6.16 11.04
C ARG A 236 -2.28 -6.14 12.58
N PRO A 237 -2.65 -5.01 13.20
CA PRO A 237 -2.71 -4.89 14.65
C PRO A 237 -3.52 -6.02 15.31
N ARG A 238 -2.90 -6.74 16.23
CA ARG A 238 -3.55 -7.82 17.01
C ARG A 238 -4.60 -7.32 18.01
N VAL A 239 -4.48 -6.07 18.44
CA VAL A 239 -5.45 -5.38 19.28
C VAL A 239 -6.00 -4.18 18.54
N PHE A 240 -7.13 -3.67 19.03
CA PHE A 240 -7.73 -2.45 18.50
C PHE A 240 -6.81 -1.25 18.77
N VAL A 241 -6.59 -0.47 17.72
CA VAL A 241 -5.87 0.79 17.68
C VAL A 241 -6.80 1.79 17.00
N PRO A 242 -7.03 2.98 17.56
CA PRO A 242 -7.92 3.95 16.94
C PRO A 242 -7.46 4.33 15.52
N SER A 243 -8.34 4.19 14.54
CA SER A 243 -8.13 4.54 13.13
C SER A 243 -7.81 6.04 12.95
N TRP A 244 -8.34 6.91 13.81
CA TRP A 244 -8.04 8.34 13.77
C TRP A 244 -6.57 8.65 14.08
N TRP A 245 -5.82 7.71 14.66
CA TRP A 245 -4.38 7.88 14.86
C TRP A 245 -3.63 8.07 13.54
N ALA A 246 -4.18 7.64 12.41
CA ALA A 246 -3.61 7.94 11.10
C ALA A 246 -3.44 9.45 10.83
N LEU A 247 -4.35 10.27 11.36
CA LEU A 247 -4.35 11.73 11.15
C LEU A 247 -3.67 12.49 12.29
N HIS A 248 -3.66 11.93 13.50
CA HIS A 248 -3.09 12.57 14.67
C HIS A 248 -2.40 11.53 15.55
N PRO A 249 -1.09 11.69 15.83
CA PRO A 249 -0.36 10.65 16.53
C PRO A 249 -0.84 10.52 17.98
N PRO A 250 -0.79 9.32 18.56
CA PRO A 250 -1.03 9.15 19.97
C PRO A 250 0.11 9.74 20.82
N ASN A 251 -0.02 9.70 22.14
CA ASN A 251 1.06 10.12 23.03
C ASN A 251 2.33 9.24 22.85
N ALA A 252 3.47 9.71 23.35
CA ALA A 252 4.77 9.07 23.14
C ALA A 252 4.79 7.58 23.53
N GLN A 253 4.19 7.21 24.66
CA GLN A 253 4.13 5.83 25.12
C GLN A 253 3.31 4.94 24.18
N LYS A 254 2.09 5.36 23.81
CA LYS A 254 1.23 4.66 22.85
C LYS A 254 1.88 4.59 21.46
N TYR A 255 2.59 5.64 21.05
CA TYR A 255 3.30 5.66 19.77
C TYR A 255 4.47 4.68 19.74
N ASN A 256 5.26 4.64 20.82
CA ASN A 256 6.29 3.62 21.02
C ASN A 256 5.70 2.20 21.06
N ASN A 257 4.54 2.02 21.69
CA ASN A 257 3.84 0.74 21.71
C ASN A 257 3.40 0.31 20.32
N LEU A 258 2.99 1.26 19.47
CA LEU A 258 2.61 0.98 18.09
C LEU A 258 3.79 0.40 17.27
N PHE A 259 5.01 0.88 17.52
CA PHE A 259 6.24 0.31 16.94
C PHE A 259 6.43 -1.15 17.32
N TRP A 260 6.45 -1.43 18.63
CA TRP A 260 6.70 -2.79 19.11
C TRP A 260 5.56 -3.76 18.77
N MET A 261 4.33 -3.24 18.60
CA MET A 261 3.24 -4.03 18.05
C MET A 261 3.50 -4.45 16.61
N GLY A 262 3.88 -3.52 15.73
CA GLY A 262 4.21 -3.83 14.34
C GLY A 262 5.35 -4.83 14.23
N TYR A 263 6.36 -4.69 15.10
CA TYR A 263 7.45 -5.65 15.21
C TYR A 263 6.94 -7.05 15.59
N ASN A 264 6.19 -7.17 16.69
CA ASN A 264 5.71 -8.45 17.18
C ASN A 264 4.71 -9.11 16.21
N ASP A 265 3.85 -8.33 15.56
CA ASP A 265 2.89 -8.83 14.55
C ASP A 265 3.63 -9.41 13.34
N MET A 266 4.70 -8.76 12.89
CA MET A 266 5.55 -9.30 11.83
C MET A 266 6.28 -10.58 12.26
N ILE A 267 6.86 -10.62 13.47
CA ILE A 267 7.52 -11.85 13.97
C ILE A 267 6.54 -13.03 14.04
N ASP A 268 5.35 -12.83 14.63
CA ASP A 268 4.31 -13.85 14.69
C ASP A 268 3.89 -14.32 13.29
N TYR A 269 3.72 -13.38 12.34
CA TYR A 269 3.42 -13.71 10.95
C TYR A 269 4.53 -14.56 10.31
N LEU A 270 5.79 -14.14 10.42
CA LEU A 270 6.94 -14.86 9.86
C LEU A 270 7.06 -16.29 10.41
N VAL A 271 6.72 -16.51 11.68
CA VAL A 271 6.63 -17.87 12.24
C VAL A 271 5.47 -18.64 11.64
N SER A 272 4.30 -18.01 11.51
CA SER A 272 3.10 -18.68 10.99
C SER A 272 3.23 -19.20 9.56
N VAL A 273 4.01 -18.50 8.72
CA VAL A 273 4.29 -18.88 7.33
C VAL A 273 5.59 -19.69 7.18
N GLY A 274 6.26 -20.00 8.29
CA GLY A 274 7.47 -20.84 8.29
C GLY A 274 8.75 -20.15 7.82
N HIS A 275 8.79 -18.81 7.75
CA HIS A 275 10.03 -18.06 7.52
C HIS A 275 10.92 -17.97 8.76
N LEU A 276 10.34 -18.11 9.95
CA LEU A 276 11.03 -18.26 11.22
C LEU A 276 10.61 -19.55 11.92
N SER A 277 11.54 -20.18 12.64
CA SER A 277 11.19 -21.27 13.55
C SER A 277 10.43 -20.69 14.76
N VAL A 278 9.59 -21.51 15.39
CA VAL A 278 8.89 -21.13 16.63
C VAL A 278 9.90 -20.73 17.73
N ALA A 279 11.05 -21.41 17.80
CA ALA A 279 12.09 -21.12 18.77
C ALA A 279 12.73 -19.74 18.54
N ASP A 280 13.05 -19.40 17.28
CA ASP A 280 13.62 -18.10 16.93
C ASP A 280 12.61 -16.98 17.14
N GLY A 281 11.36 -17.20 16.72
CA GLY A 281 10.28 -16.24 16.94
C GLY A 281 10.09 -15.90 18.42
N ASN A 282 10.05 -16.91 19.29
CA ASN A 282 9.92 -16.70 20.74
C ASN A 282 11.10 -15.91 21.34
N ARG A 283 12.31 -16.04 20.80
CA ARG A 283 13.49 -15.28 21.25
C ARG A 283 13.45 -13.83 20.79
N LEU A 284 12.90 -13.57 19.62
CA LEU A 284 12.83 -12.23 19.02
C LEU A 284 11.69 -11.40 19.58
N LEU A 285 10.57 -12.03 19.96
CA LEU A 285 9.41 -11.35 20.52
C LEU A 285 9.79 -10.38 21.64
N LYS A 286 9.24 -9.18 21.56
CA LYS A 286 9.39 -8.13 22.57
C LYS A 286 8.18 -8.16 23.49
N GLN A 287 8.32 -7.51 24.65
CA GLN A 287 7.26 -7.43 25.64
C GLN A 287 5.94 -6.97 25.01
N GLU A 288 4.84 -7.63 25.38
CA GLU A 288 3.50 -7.22 24.94
C GLU A 288 3.25 -5.77 25.36
N VAL A 289 2.76 -5.00 24.41
CA VAL A 289 2.41 -3.62 24.64
C VAL A 289 0.96 -3.54 25.11
N ASP A 290 0.73 -2.71 26.12
CA ASP A 290 -0.61 -2.40 26.58
C ASP A 290 -0.91 -0.93 26.29
N PHE A 291 -1.98 -0.70 25.54
CA PHE A 291 -2.48 0.64 25.25
C PHE A 291 -3.39 1.20 26.36
N ARG A 292 -3.77 0.38 27.36
CA ARG A 292 -4.69 0.76 28.45
C ARG A 292 -4.01 1.49 29.61
N ILE A 293 -2.69 1.60 29.62
CA ILE A 293 -1.92 2.14 30.74
C ILE A 293 -2.10 3.67 30.83
N HIS A 294 -3.31 4.19 31.15
CA HIS A 294 -3.64 5.57 31.59
C HIS A 294 -4.54 6.42 30.66
N ASP A 295 -5.57 5.82 30.07
CA ASP A 295 -6.59 6.61 29.38
C ASP A 295 -7.54 7.22 30.41
N SER A 296 -7.43 8.53 30.63
CA SER A 296 -8.46 9.27 31.34
C SER A 296 -9.83 9.02 30.68
N TYR A 297 -10.92 9.06 31.44
CA TYR A 297 -12.26 8.91 30.87
C TYR A 297 -12.51 9.86 29.69
N LEU A 298 -11.90 11.06 29.74
CA LEU A 298 -11.92 12.03 28.66
C LEU A 298 -11.20 11.55 27.39
N GLU A 299 -10.04 10.91 27.49
CA GLU A 299 -9.35 10.33 26.32
C GLU A 299 -10.14 9.19 25.68
N VAL A 300 -10.77 8.33 26.49
CA VAL A 300 -11.63 7.25 25.98
C VAL A 300 -12.86 7.82 25.28
N ALA A 301 -13.54 8.77 25.92
CA ALA A 301 -14.71 9.45 25.35
C ALA A 301 -14.34 10.20 24.06
N PHE A 302 -13.20 10.89 24.05
CA PHE A 302 -12.68 11.57 22.86
C PHE A 302 -12.32 10.58 21.76
N THR A 303 -11.67 9.46 22.09
CA THR A 303 -11.36 8.39 21.13
C THR A 303 -12.64 7.81 20.52
N PHE A 304 -13.63 7.50 21.35
CA PHE A 304 -14.93 7.03 20.87
C PHE A 304 -15.62 8.08 19.99
N PHE A 305 -15.59 9.35 20.39
CA PHE A 305 -16.11 10.45 19.60
C PHE A 305 -15.40 10.57 18.25
N MET A 306 -14.06 10.54 18.23
CA MET A 306 -13.28 10.64 17.00
C MET A 306 -13.45 9.43 16.09
N GLU A 307 -13.53 8.20 16.63
CA GLU A 307 -13.90 7.01 15.86
C GLU A 307 -15.31 7.14 15.29
N LEU A 308 -16.27 7.61 16.08
CA LEU A 308 -17.64 7.86 15.62
C LEU A 308 -17.65 8.94 14.53
N MET A 309 -16.88 10.02 14.68
CA MET A 309 -16.73 11.05 13.65
C MET A 309 -16.08 10.46 12.38
N MET A 310 -15.04 9.65 12.50
CA MET A 310 -14.43 8.95 11.36
C MET A 310 -15.48 8.07 10.67
N LEU A 311 -16.22 7.24 11.40
CA LEU A 311 -17.28 6.39 10.83
C LEU A 311 -18.44 7.19 10.23
N MET A 312 -18.87 8.25 10.91
CA MET A 312 -19.99 9.10 10.51
C MET A 312 -19.64 10.06 9.39
N TYR A 313 -18.38 10.46 9.22
CA TYR A 313 -17.99 11.35 8.12
C TYR A 313 -17.41 10.59 6.95
N ILE A 314 -16.63 9.53 7.13
CA ILE A 314 -16.01 8.83 6.00
C ILE A 314 -17.08 8.33 5.03
N ARG A 315 -18.15 7.69 5.51
CA ARG A 315 -19.20 7.19 4.61
C ARG A 315 -19.94 8.32 3.89
N PRO A 316 -20.53 9.34 4.55
CA PRO A 316 -21.16 10.46 3.87
C PRO A 316 -20.22 11.25 2.99
N VAL A 317 -18.97 11.51 3.41
CA VAL A 317 -17.97 12.22 2.61
C VAL A 317 -17.63 11.43 1.35
N VAL A 318 -17.40 10.12 1.47
CA VAL A 318 -17.19 9.25 0.31
C VAL A 318 -18.43 9.21 -0.57
N ILE A 319 -19.64 9.12 0.00
CA ILE A 319 -20.91 9.19 -0.74
C ILE A 319 -20.97 10.50 -1.53
N ILE A 320 -20.75 11.64 -0.88
CA ILE A 320 -20.73 12.96 -1.51
C ILE A 320 -19.73 12.96 -2.66
N PHE A 321 -18.50 12.47 -2.45
CA PHE A 321 -17.49 12.41 -3.52
C PHE A 321 -17.88 11.48 -4.67
N VAL A 322 -18.50 10.32 -4.40
CA VAL A 322 -19.04 9.43 -5.44
C VAL A 322 -20.13 10.15 -6.24
N TYR A 323 -21.05 10.85 -5.58
CA TYR A 323 -22.14 11.57 -6.22
C TYR A 323 -21.64 12.77 -7.03
N VAL A 324 -20.66 13.52 -6.52
CA VAL A 324 -20.01 14.62 -7.22
C VAL A 324 -19.26 14.10 -8.45
N GLU A 325 -18.51 12.99 -8.32
CA GLU A 325 -17.82 12.36 -9.45
C GLU A 325 -18.80 11.90 -10.53
N LEU A 326 -19.90 11.25 -10.14
CA LEU A 326 -20.95 10.83 -11.07
C LEU A 326 -21.61 12.04 -11.74
N ALA A 327 -21.88 13.12 -11.01
CA ALA A 327 -22.45 14.35 -11.56
C ALA A 327 -21.52 14.99 -12.60
N ILE A 328 -20.23 15.14 -12.28
CA ILE A 328 -19.22 15.66 -13.21
C ILE A 328 -19.11 14.76 -14.44
N SER A 329 -19.10 13.44 -14.24
CA SER A 329 -19.02 12.47 -15.34
C SER A 329 -20.24 12.55 -16.25
N MET A 330 -21.44 12.71 -15.71
CA MET A 330 -22.66 12.92 -16.50
C MET A 330 -22.57 14.22 -17.32
N ILE A 331 -22.16 15.33 -16.71
CA ILE A 331 -21.99 16.61 -17.42
C ILE A 331 -21.00 16.44 -18.57
N TRP A 332 -19.88 15.75 -18.33
CA TRP A 332 -18.89 15.45 -19.36
C TRP A 332 -19.44 14.61 -20.51
N TRP A 333 -20.15 13.51 -20.22
CA TRP A 333 -20.73 12.66 -21.26
C TRP A 333 -21.87 13.34 -22.02
N ALA A 334 -22.66 14.20 -21.36
CA ALA A 334 -23.66 15.04 -22.02
C ALA A 334 -23.00 16.04 -22.98
N ALA A 335 -21.98 16.77 -22.52
CA ALA A 335 -21.24 17.70 -23.36
C ALA A 335 -20.58 16.99 -24.55
N LYS A 336 -19.95 15.83 -24.32
CA LYS A 336 -19.35 15.02 -25.38
C LYS A 336 -20.40 14.48 -26.36
N GLY A 337 -21.51 13.95 -25.87
CA GLY A 337 -22.60 13.42 -26.72
C GLY A 337 -23.24 14.49 -27.60
N ILE A 338 -23.42 15.72 -27.07
CA ILE A 338 -23.89 16.87 -27.84
C ILE A 338 -22.87 17.26 -28.91
N LEU A 339 -21.57 17.25 -28.58
CA LEU A 339 -20.52 17.69 -29.49
C LEU A 339 -20.20 16.67 -30.59
N THR A 340 -20.20 15.37 -30.28
CA THR A 340 -19.75 14.32 -31.22
C THR A 340 -20.88 13.50 -31.83
N TRP A 341 -22.13 13.68 -31.39
CA TRP A 341 -23.28 12.85 -31.80
C TRP A 341 -23.02 11.34 -31.72
N ASP A 342 -22.23 10.94 -30.72
CA ASP A 342 -21.82 9.56 -30.51
C ASP A 342 -22.82 8.85 -29.58
N GLY A 343 -23.48 7.81 -30.09
CA GLY A 343 -24.42 6.98 -29.33
C GLY A 343 -23.80 6.33 -28.09
N ALA A 344 -22.50 6.03 -28.10
CA ALA A 344 -21.83 5.48 -26.92
C ALA A 344 -21.75 6.51 -25.78
N SER A 345 -21.58 7.79 -26.12
CA SER A 345 -21.56 8.88 -25.14
C SER A 345 -22.92 9.06 -24.46
N PHE A 346 -24.02 8.95 -25.21
CA PHE A 346 -25.38 8.96 -24.64
C PHE A 346 -25.67 7.73 -23.77
N ARG A 347 -25.17 6.54 -24.13
CA ARG A 347 -25.30 5.34 -23.28
C ARG A 347 -24.59 5.53 -21.94
N ASN A 348 -23.36 6.07 -21.95
CA ASN A 348 -22.61 6.36 -20.72
C ASN A 348 -23.30 7.42 -19.84
N LEU A 349 -23.89 8.45 -20.46
CA LEU A 349 -24.72 9.44 -19.77
C LEU A 349 -25.92 8.78 -19.08
N TYR A 350 -26.66 7.95 -19.80
CA TYR A 350 -27.83 7.25 -19.28
C TYR A 350 -27.47 6.34 -18.10
N ASP A 351 -26.38 5.58 -18.22
CA ASP A 351 -25.89 4.73 -17.12
C ASP A 351 -25.47 5.56 -15.90
N GLY A 352 -24.84 6.73 -16.13
CA GLY A 352 -24.49 7.71 -15.09
C GLY A 352 -25.73 8.20 -14.35
N PHE A 353 -26.73 8.67 -15.09
CA PHE A 353 -28.00 9.17 -14.56
C PHE A 353 -28.73 8.09 -13.76
N ARG A 354 -28.77 6.88 -14.30
CA ARG A 354 -29.40 5.74 -13.64
C ARG A 354 -28.66 5.34 -12.36
N ASN A 355 -27.35 5.54 -12.27
CA ASN A 355 -26.59 5.32 -11.05
C ASN A 355 -26.85 6.40 -10.00
N THR A 356 -26.88 7.68 -10.41
CA THR A 356 -27.16 8.80 -9.50
C THR A 356 -28.55 8.71 -8.89
N ILE A 357 -29.57 8.37 -9.68
CA ILE A 357 -30.97 8.32 -9.18
C ILE A 357 -31.31 7.01 -8.48
N SER A 358 -30.49 5.97 -8.63
CA SER A 358 -30.82 4.68 -8.03
C SER A 358 -30.81 4.75 -6.51
N LEU A 359 -32.01 4.67 -5.91
CA LEU A 359 -32.18 4.44 -4.48
C LEU A 359 -31.47 3.17 -3.99
N ARG A 360 -31.21 2.19 -4.88
CA ARG A 360 -30.38 1.02 -4.55
C ARG A 360 -28.91 1.37 -4.43
N THR A 361 -28.39 2.27 -5.27
CA THR A 361 -27.02 2.79 -5.13
C THR A 361 -26.87 3.56 -3.82
N LEU A 362 -27.77 4.51 -3.55
CA LEU A 362 -27.75 5.25 -2.29
C LEU A 362 -27.91 4.31 -1.09
N GLY A 363 -28.91 3.43 -1.14
CA GLY A 363 -29.17 2.45 -0.11
C GLY A 363 -27.98 1.54 0.14
N ARG A 364 -27.31 1.04 -0.91
CA ARG A 364 -26.08 0.25 -0.77
C ARG A 364 -24.96 1.05 -0.10
N LEU A 365 -24.77 2.30 -0.48
CA LEU A 365 -23.71 3.12 0.10
C LEU A 365 -23.97 3.44 1.59
N ILE A 366 -25.24 3.62 1.96
CA ILE A 366 -25.66 3.90 3.35
C ILE A 366 -25.68 2.62 4.20
N PHE A 367 -26.31 1.56 3.71
CA PHE A 367 -26.61 0.33 4.46
C PHE A 367 -25.63 -0.82 4.16
N GLY A 368 -24.59 -0.57 3.36
CA GLY A 368 -23.53 -1.52 3.04
C GLY A 368 -24.06 -2.77 2.32
N SER A 369 -23.56 -3.94 2.74
CA SER A 369 -23.78 -5.20 2.02
C SER A 369 -25.24 -5.71 1.99
N LYS A 370 -26.15 -5.09 2.77
CA LYS A 370 -27.54 -5.54 2.94
C LYS A 370 -28.48 -5.24 1.78
N ILE A 371 -28.12 -4.32 0.89
CA ILE A 371 -28.95 -3.95 -0.27
C ILE A 371 -28.26 -4.43 -1.53
N SER A 372 -28.91 -5.24 -2.36
CA SER A 372 -28.33 -5.63 -3.64
C SER A 372 -28.23 -4.41 -4.56
N SER A 373 -27.01 -4.10 -5.00
CA SER A 373 -26.76 -3.09 -6.03
C SER A 373 -25.94 -3.71 -7.16
N ASN A 374 -25.97 -3.05 -8.32
CA ASN A 374 -25.12 -3.43 -9.45
C ASN A 374 -23.71 -2.87 -9.21
N GLU A 375 -22.97 -3.52 -8.32
CA GLU A 375 -21.61 -3.14 -7.87
C GLU A 375 -20.64 -3.04 -9.04
N GLU A 376 -20.76 -3.93 -10.02
CA GLU A 376 -19.98 -3.89 -11.25
C GLU A 376 -20.24 -2.60 -12.04
N ARG A 377 -21.49 -2.16 -12.13
CA ARG A 377 -21.84 -0.90 -12.80
C ARG A 377 -21.32 0.33 -12.05
N LEU A 378 -21.40 0.35 -10.72
CA LEU A 378 -20.92 1.49 -9.93
C LEU A 378 -19.39 1.56 -9.92
N SER A 379 -18.72 0.42 -9.80
CA SER A 379 -17.24 0.33 -9.90
C SER A 379 -16.72 0.69 -11.29
N ARG A 380 -17.48 0.42 -12.36
CA ARG A 380 -17.14 0.89 -13.72
C ARG A 380 -17.21 2.41 -13.85
N GLN A 381 -18.15 3.07 -13.17
CA GLN A 381 -18.42 4.50 -13.39
C GLN A 381 -17.81 5.44 -12.34
N SER A 382 -17.73 5.03 -11.08
CA SER A 382 -17.14 5.83 -10.01
C SER A 382 -15.79 5.26 -9.59
N ARG A 383 -14.75 6.07 -9.79
CA ARG A 383 -13.40 5.80 -9.32
C ARG A 383 -13.33 5.92 -7.81
N VAL A 384 -13.98 6.93 -7.23
CA VAL A 384 -14.08 7.11 -5.78
C VAL A 384 -14.68 5.85 -5.14
N PHE A 385 -15.75 5.31 -5.73
CA PHE A 385 -16.36 4.08 -5.23
C PHE A 385 -15.39 2.91 -5.28
N ARG A 386 -14.58 2.74 -6.33
CA ARG A 386 -13.57 1.65 -6.39
C ARG A 386 -12.53 1.75 -5.29
N VAL A 387 -12.01 2.96 -5.02
CA VAL A 387 -10.99 3.19 -3.99
C VAL A 387 -11.55 2.87 -2.61
N PHE A 388 -12.73 3.41 -2.32
CA PHE A 388 -13.34 3.31 -1.00
C PHE A 388 -14.28 2.11 -0.86
N GLN A 389 -14.39 1.25 -1.87
CA GLN A 389 -15.23 0.04 -1.84
C GLN A 389 -14.98 -0.79 -0.57
N PRO A 390 -13.72 -1.05 -0.14
CA PRO A 390 -13.46 -1.80 1.09
C PRO A 390 -13.97 -1.09 2.35
N VAL A 391 -13.93 0.25 2.35
CA VAL A 391 -14.31 1.11 3.48
C VAL A 391 -15.83 1.28 3.55
N VAL A 392 -16.47 1.58 2.43
CA VAL A 392 -17.92 1.86 2.34
C VAL A 392 -18.73 0.59 2.51
N LEU A 393 -18.35 -0.49 1.82
CA LEU A 393 -19.13 -1.73 1.83
C LEU A 393 -18.79 -2.67 2.97
N GLY A 394 -17.67 -2.43 3.68
CA GLY A 394 -17.05 -3.39 4.58
C GLY A 394 -16.49 -4.55 3.77
N GLY A 395 -15.16 -4.65 3.70
CA GLY A 395 -14.42 -5.63 2.89
C GLY A 395 -14.95 -7.06 2.98
N SER A 396 -15.92 -7.39 2.14
CA SER A 396 -16.53 -8.72 2.00
C SER A 396 -15.99 -9.47 0.80
N LYS A 397 -15.10 -8.87 -0.01
CA LYS A 397 -14.22 -9.67 -0.86
C LYS A 397 -13.27 -10.39 0.08
N LYS A 398 -13.71 -11.56 0.57
CA LYS A 398 -12.81 -12.60 1.06
C LYS A 398 -11.82 -12.78 -0.08
N THR A 399 -10.61 -12.23 0.04
CA THR A 399 -9.51 -12.74 -0.75
C THR A 399 -9.50 -14.21 -0.35
N GLY A 400 -9.82 -15.11 -1.28
CA GLY A 400 -9.89 -16.54 -0.98
C GLY A 400 -8.53 -17.15 -0.63
N ARG A 401 -7.62 -16.34 -0.07
CA ARG A 401 -6.29 -16.73 0.37
C ARG A 401 -6.43 -17.66 1.55
N LYS A 402 -6.37 -18.94 1.19
CA LYS A 402 -5.83 -19.96 2.06
C LYS A 402 -4.39 -19.54 2.36
N CYS A 403 -4.12 -19.05 3.56
CA CYS A 403 -2.75 -18.95 4.04
C CYS A 403 -2.23 -20.39 4.13
N TRP A 404 -1.29 -20.73 3.27
CA TRP A 404 -0.66 -22.05 3.26
C TRP A 404 0.41 -22.05 4.34
N GLY A 405 0.24 -22.91 5.35
CA GLY A 405 1.37 -23.29 6.20
C GLY A 405 2.41 -24.08 5.39
N SER A 406 3.63 -24.19 5.91
CA SER A 406 4.69 -25.03 5.33
C SER A 406 4.30 -26.50 5.16
N SER A 407 3.20 -26.95 5.78
CA SER A 407 2.60 -28.28 5.66
C SER A 407 1.48 -28.39 4.62
N SER A 408 1.26 -27.38 3.76
CA SER A 408 0.07 -27.27 2.88
C SER A 408 -1.28 -27.29 3.63
N ALA A 409 -1.28 -27.12 4.96
CA ALA A 409 -2.50 -26.97 5.73
C ALA A 409 -3.04 -25.54 5.58
N VAL A 410 -4.34 -25.43 5.31
CA VAL A 410 -5.06 -24.16 5.20
C VAL A 410 -5.20 -23.56 6.60
N LEU A 411 -4.50 -22.46 6.88
CA LEU A 411 -4.76 -21.63 8.06
C LEU A 411 -6.02 -20.81 7.83
N LEU A 412 -7.18 -21.41 8.11
CA LEU A 412 -8.46 -20.72 8.15
C LEU A 412 -8.56 -19.87 9.43
N GLU A 413 -8.70 -18.57 9.23
CA GLU A 413 -9.37 -17.60 10.12
C GLU A 413 -8.63 -16.97 11.31
N ARG A 414 -7.36 -17.27 11.59
CA ARG A 414 -6.51 -16.44 12.47
C ARG A 414 -5.04 -16.75 12.21
N VAL A 415 -4.20 -15.71 12.10
CA VAL A 415 -2.75 -15.87 12.23
C VAL A 415 -2.51 -16.58 13.56
N PRO A 416 -1.90 -17.78 13.57
CA PRO A 416 -1.64 -18.52 14.80
C PRO A 416 -0.70 -17.66 15.64
N THR A 417 -1.27 -17.09 16.70
CA THR A 417 -0.52 -16.33 17.70
C THR A 417 0.35 -17.29 18.49
N LEU A 418 1.66 -17.03 18.58
CA LEU A 418 2.53 -17.74 19.52
C LEU A 418 1.92 -17.75 20.93
N SER A 419 2.14 -18.82 21.69
CA SER A 419 1.45 -19.04 22.95
C SER A 419 1.56 -17.83 23.90
N PRO A 420 0.50 -17.48 24.66
CA PRO A 420 0.55 -16.37 25.60
C PRO A 420 1.72 -16.44 26.60
N ASN A 421 2.17 -17.65 26.95
CA ASN A 421 3.30 -17.86 27.86
C ASN A 421 4.63 -17.42 27.25
N ALA A 422 4.87 -17.71 25.97
CA ALA A 422 6.07 -17.25 25.27
C ALA A 422 6.13 -15.71 25.21
N ARG A 423 4.97 -15.07 25.04
CA ARG A 423 4.86 -13.61 24.96
C ARG A 423 5.11 -12.90 26.28
N ARG A 424 4.73 -13.50 27.42
CA ARG A 424 4.98 -12.95 28.77
C ARG A 424 6.43 -13.10 29.24
N ALA A 425 7.17 -14.06 28.69
CA ALA A 425 8.54 -14.37 29.11
C ALA A 425 9.61 -13.48 28.44
N ALA A 426 9.23 -12.56 27.54
CA ALA A 426 10.17 -11.73 26.80
C ALA A 426 10.97 -10.78 27.72
N PRO A 427 12.30 -10.66 27.56
CA PRO A 427 13.16 -9.86 28.43
C PRO A 427 12.89 -8.36 28.31
N THR A 428 12.87 -7.67 29.45
CA THR A 428 12.47 -6.26 29.65
C THR A 428 13.45 -5.20 29.11
N SER A 429 14.52 -5.57 28.41
CA SER A 429 15.73 -4.72 28.31
C SER A 429 15.81 -3.72 27.14
N LEU A 430 14.74 -3.43 26.39
CA LEU A 430 14.79 -2.51 25.23
C LEU A 430 13.64 -1.48 25.18
N SER A 431 12.94 -1.22 26.29
CA SER A 431 11.78 -0.30 26.33
C SER A 431 12.10 1.16 26.69
N LYS A 432 13.34 1.63 26.52
CA LYS A 432 13.69 3.05 26.69
C LYS A 432 13.84 3.76 25.36
#